data_AF-A0A9D4L5D7-F1
#
_entry.id   AF-A0A9D4L5D7-F1
#
_cell.length_a   1.000
_cell.length_b   1.000
_cell.length_c   1.000
_cell.angle_alpha   90.00
_cell.angle_beta   90.00
_cell.angle_gamma   90.00
#
_symmetry.space_group_name_H-M   'P 1'
#
loop_
_entity.id
_entity.type
_entity.pdbx_description
1 polymer ?
#
loop_
_entity_poly.entity_id
_entity_poly.type
_entity_poly.pdbx_seq_one_letter_code
_entity_poly.pdbx_strand_id
1 'polypeptide(L)'
;MASEDQLITEYFMMFDSNGNSTIEAKELKTLLKVVYKQNPDDAMVQQFLQDFDADESGTIDLEEFKKMYRAMPIKPEGESLKDLFTLYDKDGNKDLSLEEVKSFLRDLGDNSSDDLVRKLMDEVDVDRDGRVDFREFCIMYGRTVYGDAY
;
A
#
# COMPACT_ATOMS: atom_id res chain seq x y z
N MET A 1 -2.93 -20.23 2.29
CA MET A 1 -3.70 -19.29 3.12
C MET A 1 -2.69 -18.40 3.81
N ALA A 2 -2.58 -17.14 3.41
CA ALA A 2 -1.82 -16.16 4.18
C ALA A 2 -2.41 -16.05 5.58
N SER A 3 -1.56 -15.99 6.61
CA SER A 3 -2.02 -15.77 7.98
C SER A 3 -2.57 -14.35 8.12
N GLU A 4 -3.50 -14.12 9.05
CA GLU A 4 -4.04 -12.77 9.32
C GLU A 4 -2.92 -11.74 9.54
N ASP A 5 -1.90 -12.08 10.33
CA ASP A 5 -0.73 -11.24 10.55
C ASP A 5 0.08 -10.93 9.28
N GLN A 6 0.12 -11.84 8.30
CA GLN A 6 0.76 -11.56 7.01
C GLN A 6 -0.04 -10.50 6.25
N LEU A 7 -1.36 -10.68 6.14
CA LEU A 7 -2.22 -9.70 5.47
C LEU A 7 -2.11 -8.32 6.11
N ILE A 8 -2.10 -8.26 7.45
CA ILE A 8 -1.94 -6.99 8.16
C ILE A 8 -0.61 -6.32 7.82
N THR A 9 0.47 -7.11 7.76
CA THR A 9 1.81 -6.60 7.42
C THR A 9 1.85 -6.06 6.00
N GLU A 10 1.16 -6.71 5.06
CA GLU A 10 1.06 -6.23 3.68
C GLU A 10 0.28 -4.91 3.59
N TYR A 11 -0.84 -4.81 4.31
CA TYR A 11 -1.59 -3.55 4.39
C TYR A 11 -0.77 -2.45 5.05
N PHE A 12 -0.03 -2.77 6.09
CA PHE A 12 0.88 -1.84 6.73
C PHE A 12 1.89 -1.27 5.72
N MET A 13 2.54 -2.14 4.93
CA MET A 13 3.50 -1.73 3.90
C MET A 13 2.89 -0.88 2.79
N MET A 14 1.60 -1.05 2.48
CA MET A 14 0.91 -0.22 1.49
C MET A 14 0.79 1.24 1.93
N PHE A 15 0.70 1.48 3.25
CA PHE A 15 0.60 2.82 3.79
C PHE A 15 1.95 3.39 4.24
N ASP A 16 2.89 2.53 4.67
CA ASP A 16 4.31 2.86 4.95
C ASP A 16 5.10 3.06 3.63
N SER A 17 4.84 4.20 2.99
CA SER A 17 5.40 4.57 1.69
C SER A 17 6.88 4.89 1.77
N ASN A 18 7.37 5.34 2.94
CA ASN A 18 8.77 5.69 3.14
C ASN A 18 9.63 4.50 3.64
N GLY A 19 9.00 3.43 4.15
CA GLY A 19 9.65 2.16 4.50
C GLY A 19 10.38 2.24 5.82
N ASN A 20 10.04 3.23 6.65
CA ASN A 20 10.63 3.42 7.96
C ASN A 20 10.03 2.44 8.99
N SER A 21 9.17 1.51 8.56
CA SER A 21 8.48 0.53 9.40
C SER A 21 7.53 1.15 10.42
N THR A 22 7.07 2.37 10.15
CA THR A 22 6.08 3.11 10.94
C THR A 22 5.13 3.84 10.00
N ILE A 23 3.91 4.12 10.44
CA ILE A 23 2.96 4.95 9.69
C ILE A 23 2.95 6.33 10.35
N GLU A 24 3.51 7.31 9.67
CA GLU A 24 3.50 8.70 10.12
C GLU A 24 2.09 9.32 9.99
N ALA A 25 1.84 10.44 10.68
CA ALA A 25 0.55 11.15 10.61
C ALA A 25 0.07 11.43 9.16
N LYS A 26 1.00 11.68 8.23
CA LYS A 26 0.69 11.89 6.80
C LYS A 26 0.20 10.61 6.12
N GLU A 27 0.85 9.50 6.40
CA GLU A 27 0.51 8.18 5.85
C GLU A 27 -0.80 7.66 6.46
N LEU A 28 -0.99 7.88 7.76
CA LEU A 28 -2.25 7.60 8.46
C LEU A 28 -3.41 8.42 7.88
N LYS A 29 -3.18 9.69 7.55
CA LYS A 29 -4.18 10.54 6.89
C LYS A 29 -4.62 9.96 5.54
N THR A 30 -3.67 9.47 4.75
CA THR A 30 -3.96 8.80 3.48
C THR A 30 -4.77 7.52 3.71
N LEU A 31 -4.39 6.72 4.69
CA LEU A 31 -5.15 5.51 5.07
C LEU A 31 -6.59 5.85 5.45
N LEU A 32 -6.79 6.79 6.36
CA LEU A 32 -8.12 7.18 6.84
C LEU A 32 -8.96 7.75 5.69
N LYS A 33 -8.34 8.50 4.77
CA LYS A 33 -9.03 8.98 3.57
C LYS A 33 -9.56 7.84 2.70
N VAL A 34 -8.78 6.79 2.52
CA VAL A 34 -9.15 5.59 1.76
C VAL A 34 -10.28 4.82 2.45
N VAL A 35 -10.15 4.58 3.76
CA VAL A 35 -11.12 3.80 4.55
C VAL A 35 -12.47 4.52 4.64
N TYR A 36 -12.46 5.82 4.94
CA TYR A 36 -13.69 6.58 5.17
C TYR A 36 -14.23 7.30 3.92
N LYS A 37 -13.52 7.21 2.79
CA LYS A 37 -13.83 7.92 1.52
C LYS A 37 -14.08 9.42 1.71
N GLN A 38 -13.48 10.00 2.74
CA GLN A 38 -13.64 11.40 3.16
C GLN A 38 -12.27 11.94 3.53
N ASN A 39 -12.04 13.24 3.36
CA ASN A 39 -10.75 13.83 3.72
C ASN A 39 -10.71 14.11 5.23
N PRO A 40 -9.98 13.31 6.04
CA PRO A 40 -9.92 13.54 7.49
C PRO A 40 -9.18 14.84 7.79
N ASP A 41 -9.67 15.58 8.78
CA ASP A 41 -8.96 16.72 9.36
C ASP A 41 -7.83 16.26 10.29
N ASP A 42 -6.91 17.18 10.61
CA ASP A 42 -5.75 16.84 11.43
C ASP A 42 -6.14 16.46 12.86
N ALA A 43 -7.28 16.93 13.39
CA ALA A 43 -7.73 16.56 14.73
C ALA A 43 -8.20 15.09 14.76
N MET A 44 -8.88 14.62 13.71
CA MET A 44 -9.20 13.20 13.55
C MET A 44 -7.93 12.35 13.49
N VAL A 45 -6.93 12.73 12.70
CA VAL A 45 -5.65 12.00 12.63
C VAL A 45 -4.96 11.93 13.99
N GLN A 46 -4.95 13.04 14.74
CA GLN A 46 -4.38 13.09 16.09
C GLN A 46 -5.15 12.23 17.10
N GLN A 47 -6.48 12.14 16.98
CA GLN A 47 -7.28 11.21 17.79
C GLN A 47 -6.89 9.76 17.49
N PHE A 48 -6.74 9.39 16.22
CA PHE A 48 -6.29 8.05 15.84
C PHE A 48 -4.89 7.73 16.37
N LEU A 49 -3.97 8.68 16.32
CA LEU A 49 -2.68 8.50 16.98
C LEU A 49 -2.90 8.28 18.48
N GLN A 50 -3.60 9.16 19.19
CA GLN A 50 -3.84 8.96 20.64
C GLN A 50 -4.52 7.63 21.02
N ASP A 51 -5.41 7.09 20.19
CA ASP A 51 -6.10 5.83 20.45
C ASP A 51 -5.23 4.59 20.21
N PHE A 52 -4.25 4.65 19.29
CA PHE A 52 -3.49 3.49 18.82
C PHE A 52 -1.96 3.57 19.01
N ASP A 53 -1.38 4.76 19.03
CA ASP A 53 0.02 5.10 19.37
C ASP A 53 0.19 4.99 20.90
N ALA A 54 0.44 3.76 21.35
CA ALA A 54 0.52 3.42 22.76
C ALA A 54 1.88 3.80 23.36
N ASP A 55 2.92 3.92 22.53
CA ASP A 55 4.25 4.32 22.95
C ASP A 55 4.51 5.84 22.85
N GLU A 56 3.51 6.60 22.36
CA GLU A 56 3.54 8.05 22.16
C GLU A 56 4.71 8.50 21.24
N SER A 57 5.10 7.64 20.29
CA SER A 57 6.16 7.93 19.32
C SER A 57 5.76 8.99 18.30
N GLY A 58 4.45 9.25 18.15
CA GLY A 58 3.88 10.09 17.11
C GLY A 58 3.70 9.36 15.77
N THR A 59 3.92 8.05 15.76
CA THR A 59 3.82 7.15 14.59
C THR A 59 3.14 5.85 14.99
N ILE A 60 2.53 5.14 14.04
CA ILE A 60 1.92 3.84 14.30
C ILE A 60 2.87 2.73 13.84
N ASP A 61 3.36 1.91 14.76
CA ASP A 61 4.16 0.73 14.41
C ASP A 61 3.31 -0.48 13.98
N LEU A 62 3.94 -1.55 13.49
CA LEU A 62 3.23 -2.74 13.00
C LEU A 62 2.31 -3.39 14.05
N GLU A 63 2.69 -3.44 15.32
CA GLU A 63 1.89 -4.02 16.41
C GLU A 63 0.69 -3.14 16.75
N GLU A 64 0.84 -1.82 16.69
CA GLU A 64 -0.23 -0.85 16.87
C GLU A 64 -1.19 -0.87 15.69
N PHE A 65 -0.66 -0.96 14.47
CA PHE A 65 -1.44 -1.14 13.25
C PHE A 65 -2.26 -2.42 13.26
N LYS A 66 -1.72 -3.53 13.80
CA LYS A 66 -2.50 -4.77 14.00
C LYS A 66 -3.69 -4.57 14.92
N LYS A 67 -3.53 -3.83 16.01
CA LYS A 67 -4.65 -3.49 16.90
C LYS A 67 -5.68 -2.64 16.14
N MET A 68 -5.21 -1.64 15.39
CA MET A 68 -6.04 -0.77 14.57
C MET A 68 -6.83 -1.57 13.53
N TYR A 69 -6.18 -2.43 12.75
CA TYR A 69 -6.77 -3.28 11.72
C TYR A 69 -7.78 -4.30 12.29
N ARG A 70 -7.57 -4.77 13.53
CA ARG A 70 -8.52 -5.66 14.22
C ARG A 70 -9.71 -4.91 14.80
N ALA A 71 -9.50 -3.67 15.25
CA ALA A 71 -10.54 -2.82 15.85
C ALA A 71 -11.41 -2.12 14.80
N MET A 72 -10.88 -1.88 13.60
CA MET A 72 -11.54 -1.15 12.53
C MET A 72 -11.73 -1.98 11.25
N PRO A 73 -12.76 -1.69 10.45
CA PRO A 73 -12.95 -2.31 9.15
C PRO A 73 -12.02 -1.71 8.08
N ILE A 74 -10.70 -1.80 8.28
CA ILE A 74 -9.66 -1.31 7.34
C ILE A 74 -9.45 -2.32 6.18
N LYS A 75 -10.08 -3.49 6.28
CA LYS A 75 -10.01 -4.57 5.29
C LYS A 75 -10.58 -4.05 3.95
N PRO A 76 -9.78 -3.92 2.89
CA PRO A 76 -10.36 -3.79 1.57
C PRO A 76 -11.09 -5.09 1.22
N GLU A 77 -12.21 -4.95 0.52
CA GLU A 77 -12.98 -6.08 0.03
C GLU A 77 -12.20 -6.78 -1.09
N GLY A 78 -11.76 -8.02 -0.84
CA GLY A 78 -11.39 -8.98 -1.88
C GLY A 78 -9.92 -8.96 -2.29
N GLU A 79 -9.27 -10.11 -2.08
CA GLU A 79 -7.92 -10.50 -2.52
C GLU A 79 -6.75 -9.83 -1.79
N SER A 80 -5.79 -10.63 -1.33
CA SER A 80 -4.56 -10.08 -0.74
C SER A 80 -3.69 -9.48 -1.84
N LEU A 81 -3.02 -8.37 -1.55
CA LEU A 81 -2.06 -7.78 -2.48
C LEU A 81 -0.97 -8.79 -2.85
N LYS A 82 -0.59 -9.70 -1.94
CA LYS A 82 0.27 -10.84 -2.27
C LYS A 82 -0.29 -11.79 -3.29
N ASP A 83 -1.57 -12.13 -3.19
CA ASP A 83 -2.18 -13.05 -4.14
C ASP A 83 -2.18 -12.43 -5.54
N LEU A 84 -2.45 -11.12 -5.64
CA LEU A 84 -2.30 -10.39 -6.90
C LEU A 84 -0.83 -10.33 -7.33
N PHE A 85 0.08 -9.90 -6.48
CA PHE A 85 1.52 -9.86 -6.79
C PHE A 85 2.06 -11.21 -7.27
N THR A 86 1.75 -12.29 -6.56
CA THR A 86 2.15 -13.67 -6.90
C THR A 86 1.44 -14.18 -8.17
N LEU A 87 0.24 -13.68 -8.46
CA LEU A 87 -0.46 -14.02 -9.70
C LEU A 87 0.23 -13.42 -10.92
N TYR A 88 0.82 -12.24 -10.78
CA TYR A 88 1.50 -11.52 -11.85
C TYR A 88 3.00 -11.80 -11.95
N ASP A 89 3.67 -12.14 -10.84
CA ASP A 89 5.04 -12.66 -10.80
C ASP A 89 5.07 -14.06 -11.43
N LYS A 90 5.27 -14.13 -12.75
CA LYS A 90 5.24 -15.36 -13.53
C LYS A 90 6.51 -16.18 -13.36
N ASP A 91 7.63 -15.53 -13.09
CA ASP A 91 8.93 -16.19 -13.00
C ASP A 91 9.35 -16.53 -11.55
N GLY A 92 8.62 -16.01 -10.56
CA GLY A 92 8.74 -16.37 -9.14
C GLY A 92 9.99 -15.81 -8.47
N ASN A 93 10.63 -14.80 -9.08
CA ASN A 93 11.77 -14.06 -8.54
C ASN A 93 11.39 -13.12 -7.39
N LYS A 94 10.08 -12.93 -7.12
CA LYS A 94 9.53 -12.02 -6.11
C LYS A 94 9.71 -10.54 -6.46
N ASP A 95 9.81 -10.23 -7.74
CA ASP A 95 9.82 -8.89 -8.27
C ASP A 95 9.03 -8.87 -9.59
N LEU A 96 8.35 -7.78 -9.89
CA LEU A 96 7.60 -7.65 -11.14
C LEU A 96 8.45 -6.91 -12.17
N SER A 97 8.70 -7.58 -13.28
CA SER A 97 9.26 -6.96 -14.46
C SER A 97 8.27 -5.97 -15.10
N LEU A 98 8.79 -5.09 -15.96
CA LEU A 98 7.97 -4.14 -16.72
C LEU A 98 6.84 -4.81 -17.52
N GLU A 99 7.08 -6.01 -18.05
CA GLU A 99 6.07 -6.76 -18.82
C GLU A 99 4.94 -7.28 -17.91
N GLU A 100 5.27 -7.66 -16.66
CA GLU A 100 4.30 -8.15 -15.68
C GLU A 100 3.48 -7.01 -15.08
N VAL A 101 4.12 -5.89 -14.74
CA VAL A 101 3.45 -4.65 -14.32
C VAL A 101 2.49 -4.16 -15.41
N LYS A 102 2.92 -4.15 -16.67
CA LYS A 102 2.06 -3.77 -17.80
C LYS A 102 0.85 -4.69 -17.95
N SER A 103 1.04 -6.00 -17.75
CA SER A 103 -0.03 -6.99 -17.82
C SER A 103 -1.04 -6.78 -16.69
N PHE A 104 -0.55 -6.54 -15.47
CA PHE A 104 -1.37 -6.19 -14.30
C PHE A 104 -2.22 -4.93 -14.52
N LEU A 105 -1.62 -3.83 -14.99
CA LEU A 105 -2.36 -2.58 -15.26
C LEU A 105 -3.46 -2.81 -16.31
N ARG A 106 -3.16 -3.60 -17.35
CA ARG A 106 -4.12 -3.93 -18.39
C ARG A 106 -5.30 -4.77 -17.86
N ASP A 107 -5.05 -5.71 -16.96
CA ASP A 107 -6.09 -6.52 -16.33
C ASP A 107 -6.96 -5.70 -15.35
N LEU A 108 -6.42 -4.61 -14.77
CA LEU A 108 -7.20 -3.60 -14.06
C LEU A 108 -8.01 -2.66 -14.97
N GLY A 109 -7.93 -2.84 -16.30
CA GLY A 109 -8.59 -2.00 -17.29
C GLY A 109 -7.81 -0.75 -17.70
N ASP A 110 -6.61 -0.56 -17.16
CA ASP A 110 -5.72 0.54 -17.52
C ASP A 110 -4.89 0.17 -18.76
N ASN A 111 -5.21 0.82 -19.89
CA ASN A 111 -4.52 0.61 -21.17
C ASN A 111 -3.43 1.68 -21.40
N SER A 112 -2.74 2.07 -20.35
CA SER A 112 -1.58 2.95 -20.38
C SER A 112 -0.53 2.46 -21.38
N SER A 113 0.04 3.40 -22.14
CA SER A 113 1.13 3.12 -23.10
C SER A 113 2.42 2.74 -22.37
N ASP A 114 3.33 2.05 -23.05
CA ASP A 114 4.63 1.63 -22.51
C ASP A 114 5.41 2.79 -21.88
N ASP A 115 5.33 4.00 -22.45
CA ASP A 115 5.93 5.20 -21.88
C ASP A 115 5.32 5.63 -20.53
N LEU A 116 4.01 5.42 -20.35
CA LEU A 116 3.30 5.74 -19.11
C LEU A 116 3.55 4.68 -18.04
N VAL A 117 3.58 3.40 -18.43
CA VAL A 117 3.99 2.31 -17.53
C VAL A 117 5.44 2.47 -17.08
N ARG A 118 6.35 2.86 -18.00
CA ARG A 118 7.74 3.20 -17.65
C ARG A 118 7.81 4.35 -16.66
N LYS A 119 7.02 5.41 -16.85
CA LYS A 119 6.97 6.52 -15.88
C LYS A 119 6.44 6.08 -14.53
N LEU A 120 5.39 5.27 -14.51
CA LEU A 120 4.85 4.69 -13.27
C LEU A 120 5.90 3.86 -12.56
N MET A 121 6.62 2.99 -13.28
CA MET A 121 7.75 2.24 -12.72
C MET A 121 8.84 3.19 -12.20
N ASP A 122 9.30 4.17 -12.99
CA ASP A 122 10.34 5.13 -12.57
C ASP A 122 9.94 5.95 -11.33
N GLU A 123 8.64 6.14 -11.11
CA GLU A 123 8.10 6.80 -9.91
C GLU A 123 8.08 5.90 -8.67
N VAL A 124 7.88 4.58 -8.83
CA VAL A 124 7.76 3.63 -7.70
C VAL A 124 9.01 2.79 -7.45
N ASP A 125 9.88 2.64 -8.45
CA ASP A 125 11.18 1.95 -8.42
C ASP A 125 12.18 2.84 -7.66
N VAL A 126 12.16 2.72 -6.33
CA VAL A 126 12.93 3.58 -5.41
C VAL A 126 14.40 3.18 -5.43
N ASP A 127 14.69 1.88 -5.54
CA ASP A 127 16.04 1.36 -5.53
C ASP A 127 16.72 1.35 -6.91
N ARG A 128 15.94 1.60 -7.98
CA ARG A 128 16.34 1.71 -9.38
C ARG A 128 16.94 0.42 -9.92
N ASP A 129 16.44 -0.72 -9.46
CA ASP A 129 16.85 -2.02 -9.97
C ASP A 129 16.14 -2.38 -11.30
N GLY A 130 15.15 -1.58 -11.72
CA GLY A 130 14.38 -1.74 -12.95
C GLY A 130 13.27 -2.78 -12.83
N ARG A 131 12.95 -3.20 -11.61
CA ARG A 131 11.89 -4.14 -11.25
C ARG A 131 11.00 -3.48 -10.21
N VAL A 132 9.91 -4.15 -9.84
CA VAL A 132 8.97 -3.68 -8.84
C VAL A 132 8.84 -4.75 -7.78
N ASP A 133 9.49 -4.54 -6.63
CA ASP A 133 9.37 -5.47 -5.51
C ASP A 133 7.95 -5.38 -4.88
N PHE A 134 7.63 -6.30 -3.97
CA PHE A 134 6.31 -6.34 -3.33
C PHE A 134 5.92 -4.99 -2.70
N ARG A 135 6.88 -4.28 -2.10
CA ARG A 135 6.68 -2.97 -1.47
C ARG A 135 6.35 -1.91 -2.52
N GLU A 136 7.10 -1.87 -3.61
CA GLU A 136 6.88 -0.94 -4.72
C GLU A 136 5.55 -1.24 -5.44
N PHE A 137 5.18 -2.52 -5.54
CA PHE A 137 3.90 -2.95 -6.06
C PHE A 137 2.74 -2.43 -5.20
N CYS A 138 2.85 -2.46 -3.88
CA CYS A 138 1.82 -1.93 -2.99
C CYS A 138 1.64 -0.41 -3.18
N ILE A 139 2.73 0.33 -3.34
CA ILE A 139 2.69 1.78 -3.63
C ILE A 139 2.02 2.01 -5.00
N MET A 140 2.41 1.24 -6.01
CA MET A 140 1.82 1.31 -7.35
C MET A 140 0.33 0.97 -7.34
N TYR A 141 -0.08 -0.13 -6.67
CA TYR A 141 -1.47 -0.53 -6.51
C TYR A 141 -2.28 0.55 -5.79
N GLY A 142 -1.71 1.11 -4.72
CA GLY A 142 -2.21 2.27 -4.00
C GLY A 142 -2.50 3.46 -4.94
N ARG A 143 -1.56 3.77 -5.82
CA ARG A 143 -1.70 4.87 -6.79
C ARG A 143 -2.70 4.55 -7.90
N THR A 144 -2.67 3.36 -8.49
CA THR A 144 -3.53 3.02 -9.62
C THR A 144 -4.99 2.84 -9.20
N VAL A 145 -5.23 2.23 -8.05
CA VAL A 145 -6.59 1.93 -7.56
C VAL A 145 -7.16 3.10 -6.75
N TYR A 146 -6.33 3.93 -6.11
CA TYR A 146 -6.75 4.99 -5.19
C TYR A 146 -6.26 6.41 -5.56
N GLY A 147 -5.72 6.60 -6.76
CA GLY A 147 -4.98 7.79 -7.20
C GLY A 147 -5.74 9.06 -7.63
N ASP A 148 -7.05 9.19 -7.38
CA ASP A 148 -7.76 10.47 -7.56
C ASP A 148 -7.71 11.34 -6.29
N ALA A 149 -6.52 11.55 -5.76
CA ALA A 149 -6.28 12.30 -4.52
C ALA A 149 -5.05 13.21 -4.63
N TYR A 150 -5.00 14.04 -5.68
CA TYR A 150 -4.10 15.19 -5.78
C TYR A 150 -4.84 16.51 -5.52
#